data_AF-A0A4Y2A3H0-F1
#
_entry.id   AF-A0A4Y2A3H0-F1
#
_cell.length_a   1.000
_cell.length_b   1.000
_cell.length_c   1.000
_cell.angle_alpha   90.00
_cell.angle_beta   90.00
_cell.angle_gamma   90.00
#
_symmetry.space_group_name_H-M   'P 1'
#
loop_
_entity.id
_entity.type
_entity.pdbx_description
1 polymer ?
#
loop_
_entity_poly.entity_id
_entity_poly.type
_entity_poly.pdbx_seq_one_letter_code
_entity_poly.pdbx_strand_id
1 'polypeptide(L)'
;MTYRVLFRKTPYEPKTRSGRPRVTDTRSDRRIQRMASSQKMSVREITGASQLLIFKNTAHRRIMESGYMFQAKMARRLPLSKLHISKRLQWARNHMS
;
A
#
# COMPACT_ATOMS: atom_id res chain seq x y z
N MET A 1 -17.98 38.58 -20.32
CA MET A 1 -18.85 37.46 -20.74
C MET A 1 -17.98 36.25 -21.04
N THR A 2 -18.23 35.11 -20.39
CA THR A 2 -17.53 33.85 -20.67
C THR A 2 -18.32 33.06 -21.71
N TYR A 3 -17.79 32.94 -22.92
CA TYR A 3 -18.41 32.17 -24.00
C TYR A 3 -18.23 30.68 -23.71
N ARG A 4 -19.33 29.92 -23.62
CA ARG A 4 -19.30 28.45 -23.51
C ARG A 4 -19.62 27.85 -24.87
N VAL A 5 -18.65 27.16 -25.48
CA VAL A 5 -18.79 26.55 -26.81
C VAL A 5 -19.77 25.37 -26.73
N LEU A 6 -20.90 25.46 -27.43
CA LEU A 6 -21.99 24.46 -27.38
C LEU A 6 -21.82 23.31 -28.39
N PHE A 7 -21.13 23.54 -29.52
CA PHE A 7 -20.95 22.52 -30.56
C PHE A 7 -19.58 22.64 -31.22
N ARG A 8 -18.82 21.54 -31.29
CA ARG A 8 -17.56 21.42 -32.05
C ARG A 8 -17.62 20.14 -32.89
N LYS A 9 -17.13 20.21 -34.14
CA LYS A 9 -16.99 19.05 -35.03
C LYS A 9 -15.93 18.04 -34.54
N THR A 10 -14.97 18.49 -33.73
CA THR A 10 -13.97 17.64 -33.07
C THR A 10 -14.22 17.59 -31.56
N PRO A 11 -14.11 16.42 -30.91
CA PRO A 11 -14.29 16.31 -29.47
C PRO A 11 -13.29 17.23 -28.74
N TYR A 12 -13.78 18.00 -27.77
CA TYR A 12 -12.94 18.83 -26.94
C TYR A 12 -12.18 17.94 -25.97
N GLU A 13 -10.85 17.92 -26.06
CA GLU A 13 -10.04 17.33 -25.01
C GLU A 13 -10.01 18.28 -23.80
N PRO A 14 -10.67 17.93 -22.67
CA PRO A 14 -10.58 18.75 -21.49
C PRO A 14 -9.14 18.71 -20.98
N LYS A 15 -8.58 19.90 -20.72
CA LYS A 15 -7.28 20.01 -20.04
C LYS A 15 -7.28 19.16 -18.76
N THR A 16 -6.20 18.41 -18.56
CA THR A 16 -6.02 17.61 -17.35
C THR A 16 -5.97 18.54 -16.14
N ARG A 17 -6.75 18.21 -15.10
CA ARG A 17 -6.73 18.97 -13.85
C ARG A 17 -5.47 18.57 -13.07
N SER A 18 -4.61 19.54 -12.77
CA SER A 18 -3.34 19.34 -12.07
C SER A 18 -3.48 18.92 -10.59
N GLY A 19 -4.69 18.95 -10.03
CA GLY A 19 -4.97 18.57 -8.64
C GLY A 19 -4.22 19.44 -7.62
N ARG A 20 -4.31 19.07 -6.34
CA ARG A 20 -3.54 19.73 -5.28
C ARG A 20 -2.10 19.19 -5.29
N PRO A 21 -1.07 20.07 -5.19
CA PRO A 21 0.31 19.61 -5.10
C PRO A 21 0.53 18.73 -3.87
N ARG A 22 1.47 17.80 -4.00
CA ARG A 22 1.85 16.87 -2.92
C ARG A 22 2.62 17.63 -1.86
N VAL A 23 2.35 17.32 -0.59
CA VAL A 23 3.13 17.83 0.55
C VAL A 23 4.51 17.16 0.62
N THR A 24 4.62 15.93 0.12
CA THR A 24 5.86 15.17 0.09
C THR A 24 6.60 15.34 -1.23
N ASP A 25 7.93 15.40 -1.14
CA ASP A 25 8.83 15.38 -2.30
C ASP A 25 9.07 13.94 -2.79
N THR A 26 9.54 13.81 -4.02
CA THR A 26 9.89 12.54 -4.66
C THR A 26 10.94 11.78 -3.85
N ARG A 27 11.91 12.48 -3.23
CA ARG A 27 12.92 11.84 -2.38
C ARG A 27 12.33 11.25 -1.10
N SER A 28 11.45 12.00 -0.44
CA SER A 28 10.74 11.50 0.75
C SER A 28 9.88 10.28 0.42
N ASP A 29 9.19 10.29 -0.72
CA ASP A 29 8.36 9.17 -1.17
C ASP A 29 9.21 7.92 -1.37
N ARG A 30 10.39 8.04 -2.00
CA ARG A 30 11.34 6.92 -2.15
C ARG A 30 11.87 6.39 -0.83
N ARG A 31 12.13 7.25 0.17
CA ARG A 31 12.58 6.81 1.50
C ARG A 31 11.51 5.95 2.18
N ILE A 32 10.24 6.41 2.16
CA ILE A 32 9.10 5.67 2.71
C ILE A 32 8.93 4.32 2.00
N GLN A 33 9.01 4.33 0.66
CA GLN A 33 8.90 3.11 -0.14
C GLN A 33 10.00 2.11 0.17
N ARG A 34 11.26 2.56 0.24
CA ARG A 34 12.40 1.70 0.58
C ARG A 34 12.25 1.07 1.96
N MET A 35 11.86 1.87 2.95
CA MET A 35 11.62 1.37 4.31
C MET A 35 10.50 0.34 4.36
N ALA A 36 9.41 0.58 3.61
CA ALA A 36 8.30 -0.36 3.51
C ALA A 36 8.69 -1.66 2.77
N SER A 37 9.51 -1.58 1.73
CA SER A 37 9.92 -2.76 0.95
C SER A 37 10.98 -3.62 1.64
N SER A 38 11.89 -3.00 2.39
CA SER A 38 13.07 -3.69 2.91
C SER A 38 12.84 -4.40 4.25
N GLN A 39 11.88 -3.97 5.06
CA GLN A 39 11.67 -4.48 6.41
C GLN A 39 10.19 -4.70 6.73
N LYS A 40 9.89 -5.67 7.60
CA LYS A 40 8.53 -5.85 8.16
C LYS A 40 8.27 -4.79 9.22
N MET A 41 7.84 -3.62 8.80
CA MET A 41 7.49 -2.50 9.68
C MET A 41 6.05 -2.07 9.46
N SER A 42 5.40 -1.64 10.54
CA SER A 42 4.10 -0.99 10.48
C SER A 42 4.22 0.43 9.91
N VAL A 43 3.11 0.96 9.39
CA VAL A 43 3.05 2.34 8.88
C VAL A 43 3.46 3.36 9.94
N ARG A 44 3.15 3.11 11.23
CA ARG A 44 3.55 4.01 12.33
C ARG A 44 5.07 4.01 12.53
N GLU A 45 5.69 2.84 12.53
CA GLU A 45 7.15 2.70 12.65
C GLU A 45 7.86 3.33 11.45
N ILE A 46 7.34 3.11 10.23
CA ILE A 46 7.86 3.75 9.01
C ILE A 46 7.75 5.27 9.13
N THR A 47 6.62 5.79 9.60
CA THR A 47 6.42 7.24 9.76
C THR A 47 7.43 7.82 10.76
N GLY A 48 7.60 7.19 11.93
CA GLY A 48 8.57 7.62 12.94
C GLY A 48 10.02 7.54 12.45
N ALA A 49 10.43 6.41 11.86
CA ALA A 49 11.78 6.21 11.38
C ALA A 49 12.10 6.97 10.07
N SER A 50 11.07 7.42 9.34
CA SER A 50 11.25 8.28 8.18
C SER A 50 11.70 9.70 8.57
N GLN A 51 11.59 10.10 9.84
CA GLN A 51 11.95 11.44 10.35
C GLN A 51 11.29 12.60 9.58
N LEU A 52 10.21 12.30 8.85
CA LEU A 52 9.45 13.29 8.11
C LEU A 52 8.29 13.77 8.98
N LEU A 53 7.98 15.07 8.94
CA LEU A 53 6.78 15.65 9.55
C LEU A 53 5.54 15.31 8.72
N ILE A 54 5.25 14.02 8.54
CA ILE A 54 4.12 13.52 7.75
C ILE A 54 3.17 12.74 8.64
N PHE A 55 1.88 12.91 8.38
CA PHE A 55 0.87 12.13 9.06
C PHE A 55 0.88 10.67 8.56
N LYS A 56 0.48 9.74 9.44
CA LYS A 56 0.39 8.29 9.15
C LYS A 56 -0.35 7.99 7.83
N ASN A 57 -1.47 8.68 7.57
CA ASN A 57 -2.27 8.44 6.37
C ASN A 57 -1.56 8.86 5.09
N THR A 58 -0.71 9.88 5.16
CA THR A 58 0.13 10.30 4.03
C THR A 58 1.11 9.19 3.70
N ALA A 59 1.85 8.69 4.70
CA ALA A 59 2.77 7.57 4.53
C ALA A 59 2.06 6.31 3.99
N HIS A 60 0.90 5.96 4.56
CA HIS A 60 0.08 4.85 4.06
C HIS A 60 -0.28 5.00 2.58
N ARG A 61 -0.74 6.19 2.17
CA ARG A 61 -1.08 6.47 0.78
C ARG A 61 0.14 6.34 -0.14
N ARG A 62 1.33 6.80 0.27
CA ARG A 62 2.56 6.65 -0.51
C ARG A 62 2.98 5.18 -0.71
N ILE A 63 2.74 4.35 0.31
CA ILE A 63 2.99 2.91 0.25
C ILE A 63 1.98 2.22 -0.68
N MET A 64 0.71 2.62 -0.66
CA MET A 64 -0.31 2.06 -1.56
C MET A 64 -0.12 2.50 -3.02
N GLU A 65 0.21 3.78 -3.26
CA GLU A 65 0.46 4.34 -4.60
C GLU A 65 1.71 3.76 -5.28
N SER A 66 2.67 3.24 -4.51
CA SER A 66 3.92 2.71 -5.07
C SER A 66 3.76 1.36 -5.76
N GLY A 67 2.61 0.69 -5.57
CA GLY A 67 2.39 -0.68 -6.05
C GLY A 67 3.31 -1.73 -5.41
N TYR A 68 4.24 -1.32 -4.55
CA TYR A 68 5.32 -2.18 -4.06
C TYR A 68 4.96 -3.03 -2.85
N MET A 69 3.81 -2.82 -2.21
CA MET A 69 3.26 -3.77 -1.23
C MET A 69 1.74 -3.78 -1.19
N PHE A 70 1.13 -4.70 -1.94
CA PHE A 70 -0.03 -5.44 -1.47
C PHE A 70 0.52 -6.55 -0.56
N GLN A 71 0.71 -6.30 0.74
CA GLN A 71 0.55 -7.42 1.67
C GLN A 71 -0.93 -7.79 1.63
N ALA A 72 -1.31 -8.54 0.59
CA ALA A 72 -2.56 -9.26 0.59
C ALA A 72 -2.52 -10.11 1.85
N LYS A 73 -3.38 -9.81 2.81
CA LYS A 73 -3.71 -10.79 3.85
C LYS A 73 -4.04 -12.06 3.08
N MET A 74 -3.18 -13.08 3.17
CA MET A 74 -3.52 -14.36 2.56
C MET A 74 -4.89 -14.73 3.10
N ALA A 75 -5.80 -15.11 2.20
CA ALA A 75 -7.13 -15.55 2.61
C ALA A 75 -6.95 -16.52 3.77
N ARG A 76 -7.54 -16.19 4.93
CA ARG A 76 -7.37 -16.99 6.14
C ARG A 76 -7.85 -18.40 5.78
N ARG A 77 -6.94 -19.36 5.77
CA ARG A 77 -7.31 -20.77 5.67
C ARG A 77 -8.26 -21.06 6.84
N LEU A 78 -9.25 -21.93 6.61
CA LEU A 78 -10.21 -22.33 7.64
C LEU A 78 -9.46 -22.66 8.94
N PRO A 79 -9.93 -22.17 10.10
CA PRO A 79 -9.27 -22.44 11.36
C PRO A 79 -9.17 -23.95 11.56
N LEU A 80 -7.96 -24.43 11.83
CA LEU A 80 -7.74 -25.85 12.11
C LEU A 80 -8.40 -26.19 13.44
N SER A 81 -9.22 -27.25 13.45
CA SER A 81 -9.73 -27.82 14.69
C SER A 81 -8.57 -28.40 15.52
N LYS A 82 -8.76 -28.54 16.84
CA LYS A 82 -7.75 -29.17 17.73
C LYS A 82 -7.31 -30.55 17.22
N LEU A 83 -8.24 -31.33 16.66
CA LEU A 83 -7.96 -32.64 16.08
C LEU A 83 -7.07 -32.57 14.83
N HIS A 84 -7.27 -31.57 13.96
CA HIS A 84 -6.40 -31.37 12.81
C HIS A 84 -4.98 -30.96 13.23
N ILE A 85 -4.85 -30.17 14.28
CA ILE A 85 -3.54 -29.74 14.81
C ILE A 85 -2.79 -30.94 15.41
N SER A 86 -3.45 -31.77 16.23
CA SER A 86 -2.80 -32.93 16.88
C SER A 86 -2.31 -33.96 15.87
N LYS A 87 -3.13 -34.31 14.86
CA LYS A 87 -2.74 -35.25 13.80
C LYS A 87 -1.53 -34.75 12.99
N ARG A 88 -1.50 -33.45 12.66
CA ARG A 88 -0.36 -32.84 11.96
C ARG A 88 0.92 -32.87 12.79
N LEU A 89 0.83 -32.57 14.08
CA LEU A 89 1.98 -32.62 14.99
C LEU A 89 2.51 -34.04 15.16
N GLN A 90 1.63 -35.03 15.28
CA GLN A 90 2.02 -36.44 15.38
C GLN A 90 2.70 -36.91 14.09
N TRP A 91 2.16 -36.55 12.93
CA TRP A 91 2.78 -36.88 11.65
C TRP A 91 4.19 -36.30 11.53
N ALA A 92 4.37 -35.02 11.88
CA ALA A 92 5.68 -34.36 11.82
C ALA A 92 6.72 -35.05 12.72
N ARG A 93 6.33 -35.42 13.95
CA ARG A 93 7.21 -36.16 14.87
C ARG A 93 7.65 -37.51 14.30
N ASN A 94 6.77 -38.19 13.57
CA ASN A 94 7.03 -39.54 13.05
C ASN A 94 7.87 -39.54 11.77
N HIS A 95 7.94 -38.43 11.02
CA HIS A 95 8.52 -38.40 9.66
C HIS A 95 9.63 -37.36 9.47
N MET A 96 9.84 -36.46 10.43
CA MET A 96 10.88 -35.42 10.35
C MET A 96 11.99 -35.61 11.40
N SER A 97 12.07 -36.79 12.02
CA SER A 97 13.19 -37.19 12.87
C SER A 97 14.33 -37.82 12.08
#